data_AF-A0A920W976-F1
#
_entry.id   AF-A0A920W976-F1
#
_cell.length_a   1.000
_cell.length_b   1.000
_cell.length_c   1.000
_cell.angle_alpha   90.00
_cell.angle_beta   90.00
_cell.angle_gamma   90.00
#
_symmetry.space_group_name_H-M   'P 1'
#
loop_
_entity.id
_entity.type
_entity.pdbx_description
1 polymer ?
#
loop_
_entity_poly.entity_id
_entity_poly.type
_entity_poly.pdbx_seq_one_letter_code
_entity_poly.pdbx_strand_id
1 'polypeptide(L)' 'MLTRHLAHDLVRDQINVNCIAPGPFESKMMSYVLDDPDRRAGVIASTPLGRIGTPEDIVGAVIFFSSRRAPG' A
#
# COMPACT_ATOMS: atom_id res chain seq x y z
N MET A 1 2.15 -1.22 15.29
CA MET A 1 3.25 -0.40 15.87
C MET A 1 4.64 -0.76 15.33
N LEU A 2 4.83 -1.86 14.58
CA LEU A 2 6.16 -2.30 14.10
C LEU A 2 6.94 -1.21 13.35
N THR A 3 6.33 -0.56 12.35
CA THR A 3 6.96 0.51 11.55
C THR A 3 7.49 1.63 12.44
N ARG A 4 6.72 2.06 13.45
CA ARG A 4 7.11 3.14 14.38
C ARG A 4 8.29 2.74 15.26
N HIS A 5 8.28 1.52 15.80
CA HIS A 5 9.39 1.03 16.63
C HIS A 5 10.68 0.91 15.81
N LEU A 6 10.61 0.30 14.63
CA LEU A 6 11.80 0.16 13.77
C LEU A 6 12.33 1.50 13.27
N ALA A 7 11.46 2.46 12.96
CA ALA A 7 11.89 3.81 12.59
C ALA A 7 12.67 4.49 13.73
N HIS A 8 12.21 4.34 14.97
CA HIS A 8 12.91 4.85 16.15
C HIS A 8 14.26 4.15 16.38
N ASP A 9 14.29 2.82 16.28
CA ASP A 9 15.46 2.03 16.63
C ASP A 9 16.60 2.15 15.61
N LEU A 10 16.25 2.33 14.33
CA LEU A 10 17.22 2.31 13.22
C LEU A 10 17.64 3.72 12.73
N VAL A 11 17.13 4.79 13.35
CA VAL A 11 17.45 6.17 12.93
C VAL A 11 18.95 6.48 13.03
N ARG A 12 19.65 5.89 14.02
CA ARG A 12 21.10 6.08 14.20
C ARG A 12 21.90 5.48 13.05
N ASP A 13 21.36 4.44 12.41
CA ASP A 13 21.94 3.79 11.23
C ASP A 13 21.51 4.45 9.92
N GLN A 14 20.76 5.56 10.00
CA GLN A 14 20.22 6.31 8.85
C GLN A 14 19.29 5.46 7.97
N ILE A 15 18.52 4.57 8.59
CA ILE A 15 17.52 3.73 7.91
C ILE A 15 16.12 4.27 8.15
N ASN A 16 15.45 4.68 7.07
CA ASN A 16 14.06 5.13 7.12
C ASN A 16 13.10 3.93 7.05
N VAL A 17 12.10 3.89 7.94
CA VAL A 17 11.10 2.82 7.96
C VAL A 17 9.71 3.43 7.81
N ASN A 18 9.07 3.15 6.67
CA ASN A 18 7.75 3.67 6.31
C ASN A 18 6.76 2.52 6.02
N CYS A 19 5.48 2.83 6.01
CA CYS A 19 4.41 1.88 5.68
C CYS A 19 3.47 2.51 4.65
N ILE A 20 3.17 1.75 3.59
CA ILE A 20 2.15 2.11 2.60
C ILE A 20 0.99 1.13 2.83
N ALA A 21 -0.21 1.67 3.05
CA ALA A 21 -1.43 0.89 3.21
C ALA A 21 -2.31 1.07 1.97
N PRO A 22 -2.09 0.29 0.89
CA PRO A 22 -2.96 0.32 -0.27
C PRO A 22 -4.36 -0.21 0.09
N GLY A 23 -5.37 0.31 -0.61
CA GLY A 23 -6.72 -0.25 -0.59
C GLY A 23 -6.80 -1.60 -1.33
N PRO A 24 -7.96 -1.96 -1.90
CA PRO A 24 -8.09 -3.17 -2.72
C PRO A 24 -7.26 -3.09 -4.00
N PHE A 25 -6.37 -4.05 -4.21
CA PHE A 25 -5.48 -4.16 -5.39
C PHE A 25 -5.50 -5.58 -5.94
N GLU A 26 -5.29 -5.70 -7.25
CA GLU A 26 -5.07 -7.01 -7.89
C GLU A 26 -3.80 -7.65 -7.30
N SER A 27 -3.96 -8.77 -6.60
CA SER A 27 -2.86 -9.51 -5.99
C SER A 27 -3.27 -10.96 -5.75
N LYS A 28 -2.29 -11.85 -5.54
CA LYS A 28 -2.55 -13.27 -5.22
C LYS A 28 -3.41 -13.46 -3.96
N MET A 29 -3.34 -12.52 -3.00
CA MET A 29 -4.15 -12.56 -1.79
C MET A 29 -5.61 -12.18 -2.09
N MET A 30 -5.80 -11.20 -2.97
CA MET A 30 -7.11 -10.66 -3.30
C MET A 30 -7.86 -11.48 -4.37
N SER A 31 -7.20 -12.37 -5.10
CA SER A 31 -7.83 -13.17 -6.16
C SER A 31 -9.02 -13.99 -5.67
N TYR A 32 -8.97 -14.51 -4.43
CA TYR A 32 -10.12 -15.20 -3.81
C TYR A 32 -11.41 -14.36 -3.77
N VAL A 33 -11.27 -13.04 -3.70
CA VAL A 33 -12.38 -12.08 -3.65
C VAL A 33 -12.65 -11.48 -5.02
N LEU A 34 -11.62 -11.14 -5.79
CA LEU A 34 -11.74 -10.38 -7.04
C LEU A 34 -12.07 -11.23 -8.27
N ASP A 35 -11.84 -12.55 -8.22
CA ASP A 35 -12.20 -13.48 -9.30
C ASP A 35 -13.70 -13.83 -9.30
N ASP A 36 -14.40 -13.58 -8.18
CA ASP A 36 -15.85 -13.71 -8.07
C ASP A 36 -16.51 -12.37 -8.46
N PRO A 37 -17.32 -12.33 -9.54
CA PRO A 37 -17.90 -11.07 -10.05
C PRO A 37 -18.77 -10.32 -9.02
N ASP A 38 -19.54 -11.02 -8.20
CA ASP A 38 -20.45 -10.40 -7.24
C ASP A 38 -19.65 -9.81 -6.07
N ARG A 39 -18.64 -10.54 -5.59
CA ARG A 39 -17.73 -10.04 -4.55
C ARG A 39 -16.90 -8.86 -5.06
N ARG A 40 -16.40 -8.94 -6.31
CA ARG A 40 -15.69 -7.84 -6.96
C ARG A 40 -16.55 -6.58 -7.03
N ALA A 41 -17.82 -6.71 -7.44
CA ALA A 41 -18.76 -5.59 -7.47
C ALA A 41 -18.96 -4.96 -6.08
N GLY A 42 -19.06 -5.78 -5.02
CA GLY A 42 -19.13 -5.30 -3.64
C GLY A 42 -17.89 -4.54 -3.18
N VAL A 43 -16.69 -5.02 -3.53
CA VAL A 43 -15.42 -4.33 -3.24
C VAL A 43 -15.33 -3.00 -3.98
N ILE A 44 -15.73 -2.98 -5.26
CA ILE A 44 -15.77 -1.76 -6.07
C ILE A 44 -16.75 -0.75 -5.46
N ALA A 45 -17.96 -1.18 -5.07
CA ALA A 45 -18.98 -0.32 -4.48
C ALA A 45 -18.57 0.27 -3.13
N SER A 46 -17.79 -0.46 -2.33
CA SER A 46 -17.25 0.01 -1.05
C SER A 46 -15.98 0.86 -1.18
N THR A 47 -15.35 0.86 -2.35
CA THR A 47 -14.17 1.68 -2.62
C THR A 47 -14.61 3.06 -3.12
N PRO A 48 -14.27 4.17 -2.43
CA PRO A 48 -14.74 5.51 -2.82
C PRO A 48 -14.37 5.93 -4.25
N LEU A 49 -13.26 5.40 -4.78
CA LEU A 49 -12.81 5.67 -6.15
C LEU A 49 -13.59 4.87 -7.21
N GLY A 50 -14.47 3.95 -6.81
CA GLY A 50 -15.30 3.15 -7.71
C GLY A 50 -14.51 2.18 -8.59
N ARG A 51 -13.30 1.80 -8.21
CA ARG A 51 -12.46 0.84 -8.93
C ARG A 51 -11.46 0.13 -8.01
N ILE A 52 -10.96 -1.00 -8.47
CA ILE A 52 -9.78 -1.66 -7.87
C ILE A 52 -8.52 -0.87 -8.24
N GLY A 53 -7.57 -0.82 -7.31
CA GLY A 53 -6.26 -0.19 -7.52
C GLY A 53 -5.40 -0.97 -8.50
N THR A 54 -4.57 -0.25 -9.26
CA THR A 54 -3.56 -0.82 -10.16
C THR A 54 -2.16 -0.47 -9.65
N PRO A 55 -1.11 -1.24 -9.98
CA PRO A 55 0.25 -0.97 -9.52
C PRO A 55 0.69 0.50 -9.70
N GLU A 56 0.27 1.15 -10.78
CA GLU A 56 0.57 2.55 -11.10
C GLU A 56 0.11 3.54 -10.00
N ASP A 57 -0.96 3.21 -9.27
CA ASP A 57 -1.48 4.03 -8.16
C ASP A 57 -0.50 4.14 -6.99
N ILE A 58 0.42 3.18 -6.83
CA ILE A 58 1.36 3.13 -5.69
C ILE A 58 2.82 3.38 -6.08
N VAL A 59 3.18 3.27 -7.36
CA VAL A 59 4.57 3.45 -7.82
C VAL A 59 5.13 4.79 -7.34
N GLY A 60 4.36 5.87 -7.44
CA GLY A 60 4.79 7.20 -6.98
C GLY A 60 5.14 7.23 -5.48
N ALA A 61 4.31 6.60 -4.65
CA ALA A 61 4.54 6.53 -3.20
C ALA A 61 5.77 5.68 -2.87
N VAL A 62 5.94 4.53 -3.53
CA VAL A 62 7.12 3.67 -3.37
C VAL A 62 8.39 4.44 -3.73
N ILE A 63 8.44 5.08 -4.90
CA ILE A 63 9.59 5.87 -5.33
C ILE A 63 9.86 7.01 -4.34
N PHE A 64 8.83 7.71 -3.88
CA PHE A 64 8.98 8.80 -2.91
C PHE A 64 9.66 8.32 -1.63
N PHE A 65 9.14 7.27 -1.00
CA PHE A 65 9.67 6.74 0.26
C PHE A 65 11.02 6.02 0.12
N SER A 66 11.36 5.53 -1.09
CA SER A 66 12.69 4.98 -1.39
C SER A 66 13.71 6.06 -1.81
N SER A 67 13.28 7.30 -2.03
CA SER A 67 14.18 8.38 -2.44
C SER A 67 14.82 9.09 -1.24
N ARG A 68 15.92 9.81 -1.49
CA ARG A 68 16.55 10.72 -0.52
C ARG A 68 15.66 11.89 -0.09
N ARG A 69 14.54 12.13 -0.78
CA ARG A 69 13.57 13.18 -0.41
C ARG A 69 12.51 12.70 0.58
N ALA A 70 12.47 11.40 0.89
CA ALA A 70 11.58 10.89 1.92
C ALA A 70 11.93 11.58 3.26
N PRO A 71 10.94 12.13 3.98
CA PRO A 71 11.17 12.70 5.29
C PRO A 71 11.71 11.60 6.24
N GLY A 72 12.71 11.97 7.04
CA GLY A 72 13.18 11.19 8.18
C GLY A 72 12.38 11.50 9.44
#